data_AF-A0A915L5A3-F1
#
_entry.id   AF-A0A915L5A3-F1
#
_cell.length_a   1.000
_cell.length_b   1.000
_cell.length_c   1.000
_cell.angle_alpha   90.00
_cell.angle_beta   90.00
_cell.angle_gamma   90.00
#
_symmetry.space_group_name_H-M   'P 1'
#
loop_
_entity.id
_entity.type
_entity.pdbx_description
1 polymer ?
#
loop_
_entity_poly.entity_id
_entity_poly.type
_entity_poly.pdbx_seq_one_letter_code
_entity_poly.pdbx_strand_id
1 'polypeptide(L)'
;FYHFQNRGFDFGFTVLRVFINVEINDTDGPYISPEEAVAIYTTTVHWLESRRFSPIPFPPLSYKHDTKLLILALERLKEAYSVKNRLNQSQREELSLIEQAYDNPHEALSRIKRHILTQRAFKEVGIEFMDLYSTLVPVYDIEPLEKVTDAYLDQYLWYEADKRRLFPAWIKPSDSEPPPLLVYKWCQGLNNLQDVWETGEGECNVMLEAKFEKFFEKIDLTLLNRLLRLIVDHNIADYMTAKINVVINYKDMNHTNSYGLIRGLQFASFIVQYYGLVLDLLVLGLRRASEIAGPPQCPNDFLTYQDVATETGHPIRLYCRNVDKIWIFFRFSAEDARDLIQRYLTEHPDPNNENIVGYNNKKCWPRDARMRLMKHDVNL
;
A
#
# COMPACT_ATOMS: atom_id res chain seq x y z
N PHE A 1 41.65 -7.33 5.32
CA PHE A 1 40.81 -6.11 5.36
C PHE A 1 40.69 -5.38 4.01
N TYR A 2 41.63 -5.50 3.06
CA TYR A 2 41.47 -4.95 1.70
C TYR A 2 40.89 -5.92 0.63
N HIS A 3 40.65 -7.19 0.98
CA HIS A 3 40.17 -8.20 0.02
C HIS A 3 38.67 -8.57 0.12
N PHE A 4 37.94 -7.97 1.07
CA PHE A 4 36.49 -8.22 1.24
C PHE A 4 35.59 -7.12 0.66
N GLN A 5 36.14 -5.97 0.23
CA GLN A 5 35.35 -4.88 -0.38
C GLN A 5 34.93 -5.17 -1.84
N ASN A 6 35.65 -6.03 -2.57
CA ASN A 6 35.32 -6.32 -3.98
C ASN A 6 34.21 -7.36 -4.17
N ARG A 7 33.79 -8.09 -3.12
CA ARG A 7 32.72 -9.09 -3.25
C ARG A 7 31.30 -8.51 -3.16
N GLY A 8 31.13 -7.30 -2.60
CA GLY A 8 29.83 -6.61 -2.58
C GLY A 8 29.42 -6.09 -3.96
N PHE A 9 30.40 -5.68 -4.78
CA PHE A 9 30.16 -5.14 -6.12
C PHE A 9 29.65 -6.20 -7.11
N ASP A 10 30.19 -7.42 -7.09
CA ASP A 10 29.75 -8.51 -7.97
C ASP A 10 28.39 -9.09 -7.55
N PHE A 11 28.07 -9.09 -6.25
CA PHE A 11 26.79 -9.58 -5.76
C PHE A 11 25.65 -8.63 -6.14
N GLY A 12 25.87 -7.32 -5.97
CA GLY A 12 24.93 -6.29 -6.43
C GLY A 12 24.68 -6.38 -7.94
N PHE A 13 25.73 -6.52 -8.76
CA PHE A 13 25.61 -6.63 -10.22
C PHE A 13 24.86 -7.90 -10.68
N THR A 14 25.09 -9.03 -10.00
CA THR A 14 24.43 -10.30 -10.32
C THR A 14 22.96 -10.28 -9.92
N VAL A 15 22.63 -9.75 -8.74
CA VAL A 15 21.24 -9.61 -8.28
C VAL A 15 20.48 -8.63 -9.18
N LEU A 16 21.11 -7.55 -9.64
CA LEU A 16 20.49 -6.56 -10.52
C LEU A 16 20.22 -7.12 -11.92
N ARG A 17 21.16 -7.91 -12.47
CA ARG A 17 20.92 -8.67 -13.71
C ARG A 17 19.76 -9.64 -13.54
N VAL A 18 19.68 -10.35 -12.42
CA VAL A 18 18.55 -11.26 -12.16
C VAL A 18 17.24 -10.48 -11.98
N PHE A 19 17.23 -9.37 -11.24
CA PHE A 19 16.03 -8.59 -10.97
C PHE A 19 15.45 -8.00 -12.27
N ILE A 20 16.30 -7.35 -13.07
CA ILE A 20 15.88 -6.77 -14.35
C ILE A 20 15.57 -7.88 -15.37
N ASN A 21 16.37 -8.96 -15.47
CA ASN A 21 16.08 -10.05 -16.41
C ASN A 21 14.83 -10.87 -16.05
N VAL A 22 14.41 -10.89 -14.78
CA VAL A 22 13.14 -11.55 -14.37
C VAL A 22 11.94 -10.68 -14.71
N GLU A 23 12.05 -9.35 -14.69
CA GLU A 23 11.00 -8.43 -15.15
C GLU A 23 10.82 -8.44 -16.68
N ILE A 24 11.81 -8.88 -17.45
CA ILE A 24 11.82 -8.85 -18.93
C ILE A 24 10.90 -9.91 -19.60
N ASN A 25 10.37 -10.91 -18.87
CA ASN A 25 9.57 -11.98 -19.47
C ASN A 25 8.09 -11.58 -19.66
N ASP A 26 7.84 -10.73 -20.66
CA ASP A 26 6.52 -10.20 -21.06
C ASP A 26 5.73 -11.15 -21.99
N THR A 27 6.04 -12.45 -22.01
CA THR A 27 5.50 -13.41 -23.00
C THR A 27 4.13 -13.99 -22.66
N ASP A 28 3.70 -13.91 -21.40
CA ASP A 28 2.54 -14.66 -20.90
C ASP A 28 1.22 -13.86 -20.87
N GLY A 29 1.25 -12.60 -21.33
CA GLY A 29 0.09 -11.70 -21.29
C GLY A 29 -0.26 -11.24 -19.87
N PRO A 30 -1.39 -10.53 -19.69
CA PRO A 30 -1.82 -10.09 -18.37
C PRO A 30 -2.17 -11.29 -17.48
N TYR A 31 -1.55 -11.38 -16.30
CA TYR A 31 -1.81 -12.45 -15.33
C TYR A 31 -3.21 -12.39 -14.70
N ILE A 32 -3.90 -11.26 -14.82
CA ILE A 32 -5.26 -11.10 -14.34
C ILE A 32 -6.26 -11.50 -15.41
N SER A 33 -7.18 -12.39 -15.08
CA SER A 33 -8.23 -12.75 -16.02
C SER A 33 -9.22 -11.57 -16.19
N PRO A 34 -9.83 -11.40 -17.39
CA PRO A 34 -10.83 -10.35 -17.60
C PRO A 34 -12.01 -10.44 -16.63
N GLU A 35 -12.41 -11.65 -16.24
CA GLU A 35 -13.51 -11.88 -15.30
C GLU A 35 -13.17 -11.40 -13.89
N GLU A 36 -11.98 -11.74 -13.39
CA GLU A 36 -11.50 -11.24 -12.10
C GLU A 36 -11.34 -9.71 -12.11
N ALA A 37 -10.79 -9.15 -13.19
CA ALA A 37 -10.65 -7.70 -13.32
C ALA A 37 -12.01 -6.97 -13.27
N VAL A 38 -13.04 -7.54 -13.91
CA VAL A 38 -14.42 -7.01 -13.84
C VAL A 38 -14.99 -7.14 -12.43
N ALA A 39 -14.78 -8.27 -11.75
CA ALA A 39 -15.23 -8.47 -10.37
C ALA A 39 -14.58 -7.47 -9.39
N ILE A 40 -13.27 -7.26 -9.50
CA ILE A 40 -12.52 -6.27 -8.72
C ILE A 40 -13.08 -4.87 -8.96
N TYR A 41 -13.19 -4.47 -10.23
CA TYR A 41 -13.70 -3.15 -10.61
C TYR A 41 -15.12 -2.91 -10.09
N THR A 42 -16.01 -3.89 -10.26
CA THR A 42 -17.41 -3.82 -9.81
C THR A 42 -17.50 -3.71 -8.29
N THR A 43 -16.68 -4.47 -7.56
CA THR A 43 -16.59 -4.38 -6.09
C THR A 43 -16.18 -2.98 -5.65
N THR A 44 -15.17 -2.39 -6.30
CA THR A 44 -14.73 -1.02 -6.01
C THR A 44 -15.81 0.02 -6.31
N VAL A 45 -16.53 -0.11 -7.43
CA VAL A 45 -17.64 0.79 -7.78
C VAL A 45 -18.71 0.76 -6.69
N HIS A 46 -19.19 -0.43 -6.32
CA HIS A 46 -20.21 -0.56 -5.29
C HIS A 46 -19.75 -0.05 -3.92
N TRP A 47 -18.47 -0.26 -3.57
CA TRP A 47 -17.90 0.34 -2.38
C TRP A 47 -17.98 1.88 -2.42
N LEU A 48 -17.47 2.51 -3.47
CA LEU A 48 -17.44 3.98 -3.58
C LEU A 48 -18.86 4.58 -3.62
N GLU A 49 -19.81 3.93 -4.28
CA GLU A 49 -21.23 4.29 -4.27
C GLU A 49 -21.82 4.21 -2.85
N SER A 50 -21.54 3.12 -2.12
CA SER A 50 -22.00 2.96 -0.73
C SER A 50 -21.47 4.05 0.20
N ARG A 51 -20.25 4.54 -0.08
CA ARG A 51 -19.60 5.64 0.65
C ARG A 51 -20.07 7.03 0.21
N ARG A 52 -20.92 7.12 -0.82
CA ARG A 52 -21.31 8.39 -1.48
C ARG A 52 -20.08 9.22 -1.88
N PHE A 53 -19.04 8.54 -2.35
CA PHE A 53 -17.77 9.17 -2.67
C PHE A 53 -17.93 10.09 -3.89
N SER A 54 -17.42 11.32 -3.77
CA SER A 54 -17.31 12.24 -4.90
C SER A 54 -15.89 12.20 -5.43
N PRO A 55 -15.67 11.90 -6.72
CA PRO A 55 -14.35 11.91 -7.32
C PRO A 55 -13.58 13.22 -7.06
N ILE A 56 -12.26 13.09 -6.92
CA ILE A 56 -11.34 14.21 -6.75
C ILE A 56 -11.22 14.93 -8.10
N PRO A 57 -11.61 16.21 -8.20
CA PRO A 57 -11.56 16.93 -9.46
C PRO A 57 -10.11 17.27 -9.84
N PHE A 58 -9.90 17.69 -11.09
CA PHE A 58 -8.65 18.33 -11.49
C PHE A 58 -8.43 19.62 -10.67
N PRO A 59 -7.18 19.94 -10.24
CA PRO A 59 -6.89 21.18 -9.52
C PRO A 59 -7.40 22.41 -10.28
N PRO A 60 -8.40 23.14 -9.75
CA PRO A 60 -8.96 24.31 -10.43
C PRO A 60 -7.90 25.36 -10.71
N LEU A 61 -8.05 26.16 -11.77
CA LEU A 61 -7.09 27.25 -12.10
C LEU A 61 -6.84 28.19 -10.91
N SER A 62 -7.91 28.57 -10.21
CA SER A 62 -7.89 29.42 -9.02
C SER A 62 -8.26 28.63 -7.76
N TYR A 63 -7.41 27.71 -7.33
CA TYR A 63 -7.65 26.92 -6.13
C TYR A 63 -7.06 27.58 -4.88
N LYS A 64 -7.90 27.71 -3.83
CA LYS A 64 -7.60 28.48 -2.62
C LYS A 64 -6.35 27.98 -1.87
N HIS A 65 -6.05 26.69 -1.95
CA HIS A 65 -4.97 26.06 -1.19
C HIS A 65 -3.73 25.74 -2.03
N ASP A 66 -3.71 26.12 -3.31
CA ASP A 66 -2.63 25.75 -4.25
C ASP A 66 -1.24 26.13 -3.76
N THR A 67 -1.08 27.38 -3.33
CA THR A 67 0.23 27.89 -2.88
C THR A 67 0.70 27.19 -1.62
N LYS A 68 -0.22 26.81 -0.72
CA LYS A 68 0.11 26.05 0.50
C LYS A 68 0.58 24.63 0.17
N LEU A 69 -0.13 23.94 -0.73
CA LEU A 69 0.25 22.60 -1.17
C LEU A 69 1.59 22.62 -1.89
N LEU A 70 1.84 23.65 -2.71
CA LEU A 70 3.13 23.82 -3.38
C LEU A 70 4.26 24.01 -2.36
N ILE A 71 4.09 24.88 -1.37
CA ILE A 71 5.12 25.11 -0.34
C ILE A 71 5.44 23.81 0.40
N LEU A 72 4.44 23.04 0.84
CA LEU A 72 4.65 21.76 1.51
C LEU A 72 5.39 20.75 0.61
N ALA A 73 5.05 20.70 -0.68
CA ALA A 73 5.75 19.86 -1.65
C ALA A 73 7.22 20.27 -1.80
N LEU A 74 7.51 21.56 -1.92
CA LEU A 74 8.86 22.08 -2.06
C LEU A 74 9.72 21.90 -0.80
N GLU A 75 9.13 22.05 0.39
CA GLU A 75 9.79 21.75 1.68
C GLU A 75 10.24 20.30 1.73
N ARG A 76 9.34 19.35 1.41
CA ARG A 76 9.66 17.91 1.38
C ARG A 76 10.80 17.56 0.42
N LEU A 77 10.85 18.21 -0.75
CA LEU A 77 11.95 18.00 -1.71
C LEU A 77 13.28 18.60 -1.21
N LYS A 78 13.23 19.76 -0.55
CA LYS A 78 14.41 20.44 -0.01
C LYS A 78 15.03 19.67 1.18
N GLU A 79 14.22 19.03 2.00
CA GLU A 79 14.68 18.24 3.15
C GLU A 79 15.67 17.13 2.76
N ALA A 80 15.48 16.49 1.60
CA ALA A 80 16.34 15.42 1.09
C ALA A 80 17.81 15.83 0.88
N TYR A 81 18.08 17.13 0.78
CA TYR A 81 19.40 17.70 0.52
C TYR A 81 20.02 18.45 1.71
N SER A 82 19.27 18.63 2.81
CA SER A 82 19.69 19.46 3.94
C SER A 82 20.95 18.95 4.65
N VAL A 83 21.24 17.64 4.56
CA VAL A 83 22.38 16.98 5.22
C VAL A 83 23.58 16.77 4.28
N LYS A 84 23.41 16.96 2.96
CA LYS A 84 24.45 16.61 1.97
C LYS A 84 25.47 17.74 1.78
N ASN A 85 26.74 17.45 2.10
CA ASN A 85 27.86 18.35 1.86
C ASN A 85 28.30 18.45 0.38
N ARG A 86 27.97 17.45 -0.45
CA ARG A 86 28.34 17.41 -1.87
C ARG A 86 27.12 17.15 -2.72
N LEU A 87 26.84 18.08 -3.63
CA LEU A 87 25.72 18.04 -4.57
C LEU A 87 26.24 17.79 -5.98
N ASN A 88 25.64 16.82 -6.66
CA ASN A 88 25.87 16.59 -8.10
C ASN A 88 25.12 17.63 -8.95
N GLN A 89 25.27 17.58 -10.28
CA GLN A 89 24.63 18.56 -11.17
C GLN A 89 23.10 18.51 -11.12
N SER A 90 22.51 17.31 -11.19
CA SER A 90 21.05 17.09 -11.13
C SER A 90 20.44 17.66 -9.84
N GLN A 91 21.12 17.47 -8.70
CA GLN A 91 20.67 17.97 -7.40
C GLN A 91 20.76 19.50 -7.30
N ARG A 92 21.76 20.14 -7.94
CA ARG A 92 21.83 21.61 -8.02
C ARG A 92 20.73 22.18 -8.90
N GLU A 93 20.42 21.50 -10.00
CA GLU A 93 19.29 21.83 -10.85
C GLU A 93 17.96 21.71 -10.10
N GLU A 94 17.78 20.63 -9.32
CA GLU A 94 16.60 20.46 -8.47
C GLU A 94 16.45 21.60 -7.45
N LEU A 95 17.52 21.97 -6.74
CA LEU A 95 17.48 23.10 -5.80
C LEU A 95 17.18 24.43 -6.50
N SER A 96 17.75 24.66 -7.68
CA SER A 96 17.47 25.88 -8.47
C SER A 96 15.99 25.94 -8.91
N LEU A 97 15.42 24.81 -9.32
CA LEU A 97 14.00 24.73 -9.68
C LEU A 97 13.09 24.97 -8.45
N ILE A 98 13.49 24.47 -7.29
CA ILE A 98 12.78 24.71 -6.02
C ILE A 98 12.80 26.19 -5.67
N GLU A 99 13.97 26.84 -5.71
CA GLU A 99 14.11 28.28 -5.45
C GLU A 99 13.28 29.13 -6.42
N GLN A 100 13.33 28.84 -7.71
CA GLN A 100 12.50 29.50 -8.72
C GLN A 100 11.00 29.34 -8.45
N ALA A 101 10.58 28.16 -7.96
CA ALA A 101 9.19 27.90 -7.62
C ALA A 101 8.74 28.65 -6.35
N TYR A 102 9.66 28.94 -5.42
CA TYR A 102 9.39 29.84 -4.29
C TYR A 102 9.27 31.30 -4.73
N ASP A 103 10.13 31.75 -5.63
CA ASP A 103 10.14 33.13 -6.13
C ASP A 103 8.91 33.45 -6.98
N ASN A 104 8.50 32.52 -7.86
CA ASN A 104 7.32 32.68 -8.72
C ASN A 104 6.36 31.45 -8.66
N PRO A 105 5.56 31.33 -7.59
CA PRO A 105 4.71 30.16 -7.39
C PRO A 105 3.57 30.06 -8.41
N HIS A 106 3.07 31.17 -8.94
CA HIS A 106 1.97 31.15 -9.91
C HIS A 106 2.40 30.56 -11.26
N GLU A 107 3.60 30.92 -11.73
CA GLU A 107 4.17 30.34 -12.95
C GLU A 107 4.48 28.84 -12.76
N ALA A 108 5.06 28.48 -11.61
CA ALA A 108 5.32 27.09 -11.27
C ALA A 108 4.04 26.24 -11.26
N LEU A 109 2.96 26.73 -10.62
CA LEU A 109 1.66 26.06 -10.60
C LEU A 109 1.05 25.91 -11.99
N SER A 110 1.14 26.95 -12.84
CA SER A 110 0.67 26.89 -14.22
C SER A 110 1.40 25.79 -15.01
N ARG A 111 2.73 25.71 -14.85
CA ARG A 111 3.57 24.67 -15.45
C ARG A 111 3.20 23.27 -14.96
N ILE A 112 3.03 23.09 -13.66
CA ILE A 112 2.62 21.81 -13.04
C ILE A 112 1.27 21.35 -13.60
N LYS A 113 0.25 22.21 -13.60
CA LYS A 113 -1.08 21.87 -14.13
C LYS A 113 -1.02 21.53 -15.61
N ARG A 114 -0.22 22.25 -16.40
CA ARG A 114 0.00 21.94 -17.81
C ARG A 114 0.62 20.55 -17.99
N HIS A 115 1.64 20.18 -17.20
CA HIS A 115 2.22 18.84 -17.28
C HIS A 115 1.20 17.74 -16.97
N ILE A 116 0.37 17.91 -15.93
CA ILE A 116 -0.67 16.93 -15.59
C ILE A 116 -1.69 16.79 -16.75
N LEU A 117 -2.03 17.89 -17.42
CA LEU A 117 -2.95 17.85 -18.56
C LEU A 117 -2.37 17.18 -19.81
N THR A 118 -1.14 17.53 -20.20
CA THR A 118 -0.63 17.20 -21.54
C THR A 118 0.45 16.14 -21.57
N GLN A 119 1.23 15.96 -20.49
CA GLN A 119 2.39 15.08 -20.50
C GLN A 119 1.97 13.62 -20.26
N ARG A 120 2.29 12.74 -21.21
CA ARG A 120 2.05 11.28 -21.14
C ARG A 120 3.28 10.44 -21.50
N ALA A 121 4.38 11.09 -21.84
CA ALA A 121 5.68 10.48 -22.04
C ALA A 121 6.67 11.22 -21.13
N PHE A 122 7.49 10.46 -20.42
CA PHE A 122 8.41 10.97 -19.41
C PHE A 122 9.83 10.52 -19.73
N LYS A 123 10.80 11.20 -19.12
CA LYS A 123 12.20 10.79 -19.23
C LYS A 123 12.44 9.45 -18.54
N GLU A 124 13.56 8.83 -18.89
CA GLU A 124 14.03 7.63 -18.19
C GLU A 124 14.31 7.93 -16.70
N VAL A 125 14.12 6.91 -15.88
CA VAL A 125 14.31 6.95 -14.44
C VAL A 125 15.52 6.10 -14.10
N GLY A 126 16.52 6.70 -13.46
CA GLY A 126 17.67 5.96 -12.96
C GLY A 126 17.26 5.05 -11.81
N ILE A 127 17.85 3.86 -11.69
CA ILE A 127 17.69 3.02 -10.51
C ILE A 127 19.06 2.74 -9.88
N GLU A 128 19.15 2.92 -8.57
CA GLU A 128 20.28 2.50 -7.75
C GLU A 128 19.76 1.59 -6.62
N PHE A 129 20.65 0.92 -5.90
CA PHE A 129 20.27 0.11 -4.75
C PHE A 129 21.01 0.58 -3.50
N MET A 130 20.22 0.83 -2.46
CA MET A 130 20.74 1.02 -1.12
C MET A 130 20.92 -0.35 -0.47
N ASP A 131 22.17 -0.65 -0.09
CA ASP A 131 22.51 -1.90 0.58
C ASP A 131 22.32 -1.75 2.10
N LEU A 132 21.35 -2.50 2.65
CA LEU A 132 21.10 -2.60 4.08
C LEU A 132 21.76 -3.85 4.69
N TYR A 133 22.75 -4.43 4.00
CA TYR A 133 23.51 -5.66 4.30
C TYR A 133 22.70 -6.96 4.36
N SER A 134 21.39 -6.85 4.58
CA SER A 134 20.43 -7.97 4.65
C SER A 134 19.46 -7.97 3.47
N THR A 135 19.14 -6.78 2.98
CA THR A 135 18.19 -6.55 1.89
C THR A 135 18.68 -5.39 1.05
N LEU A 136 18.33 -5.41 -0.23
CA LEU A 136 18.59 -4.30 -1.15
C LEU A 136 17.29 -3.52 -1.35
N VAL A 137 17.36 -2.20 -1.21
CA VAL A 137 16.22 -1.32 -1.44
C VAL A 137 16.46 -0.53 -2.73
N PRO A 138 15.57 -0.62 -3.73
CA PRO A 138 15.70 0.18 -4.94
C PRO A 138 15.46 1.66 -4.62
N VAL A 139 16.32 2.53 -5.14
CA VAL A 139 16.25 3.98 -5.06
C VAL A 139 16.16 4.50 -6.48
N TYR A 140 15.08 5.22 -6.79
CA TYR A 140 14.83 5.74 -8.12
C TYR A 140 15.24 7.20 -8.22
N ASP A 141 15.99 7.56 -9.26
CA ASP A 141 16.35 8.94 -9.58
C ASP A 141 15.46 9.45 -10.71
N ILE A 142 14.60 10.41 -10.36
CA ILE A 142 13.59 10.99 -11.25
C ILE A 142 14.03 12.40 -11.63
N GLU A 143 13.81 12.76 -12.89
CA GLU A 143 14.04 14.10 -13.42
C GLU A 143 13.49 15.20 -12.48
N PRO A 144 14.31 16.20 -12.10
CA PRO A 144 13.92 17.22 -11.14
C PRO A 144 12.61 17.95 -11.44
N LEU A 145 12.38 18.33 -12.71
CA LEU A 145 11.18 19.04 -13.13
C LEU A 145 9.90 18.19 -12.97
N GLU A 146 10.01 16.91 -13.27
CA GLU A 146 8.91 15.95 -13.12
C GLU A 146 8.67 15.67 -11.63
N LYS A 147 9.73 15.58 -10.83
CA LYS A 147 9.67 15.38 -9.37
C LYS A 147 8.91 16.49 -8.65
N VAL A 148 9.07 17.75 -9.05
CA VAL A 148 8.27 18.89 -8.51
C VAL A 148 6.78 18.75 -8.84
N THR A 149 6.46 18.30 -10.06
CA THR A 149 5.07 18.07 -10.49
C THR A 149 4.45 16.93 -9.68
N ASP A 150 5.18 15.82 -9.52
CA ASP A 150 4.75 14.64 -8.76
C ASP A 150 4.56 14.97 -7.27
N ALA A 151 5.45 15.78 -6.69
CA ALA A 151 5.36 16.17 -5.28
C ALA A 151 4.12 17.05 -5.01
N TYR A 152 3.82 18.01 -5.88
CA TYR A 152 2.59 18.79 -5.77
C TYR A 152 1.35 17.89 -5.92
N LEU A 153 1.37 16.95 -6.88
CA LEU A 153 0.26 16.03 -7.08
C LEU A 153 0.03 15.12 -5.87
N ASP A 154 1.10 14.61 -5.24
CA ASP A 154 1.02 13.84 -3.99
C ASP A 154 0.31 14.64 -2.88
N GLN A 155 0.73 15.89 -2.64
CA GLN A 155 0.11 16.77 -1.65
C GLN A 155 -1.38 17.05 -1.95
N TYR A 156 -1.70 17.30 -3.22
CA TYR A 156 -3.08 17.54 -3.65
C TYR A 156 -3.97 16.32 -3.45
N LEU A 157 -3.49 15.14 -3.86
CA LEU A 157 -4.23 13.88 -3.75
C LEU A 157 -4.52 13.53 -2.29
N TRP A 158 -3.51 13.57 -1.42
CA TRP A 158 -3.69 13.27 -0.01
C TRP A 158 -4.64 14.25 0.68
N TYR A 159 -4.52 15.55 0.39
CA TYR A 159 -5.41 16.56 0.94
C TYR A 159 -6.88 16.37 0.53
N GLU A 160 -7.15 16.17 -0.76
CA GLU A 160 -8.52 15.98 -1.24
C GLU A 160 -9.09 14.59 -0.88
N ALA A 161 -8.25 13.56 -0.75
CA ALA A 161 -8.66 12.23 -0.33
C ALA A 161 -9.08 12.18 1.14
N ASP A 162 -8.34 12.83 2.04
CA ASP A 162 -8.72 12.93 3.45
C ASP A 162 -10.01 13.76 3.62
N LYS A 163 -10.10 14.90 2.93
CA LYS A 163 -11.31 15.73 2.90
C LYS A 163 -12.56 14.98 2.45
N ARG A 164 -12.40 13.98 1.58
CA ARG A 164 -13.49 13.11 1.07
C ARG A 164 -13.61 11.79 1.80
N ARG A 165 -12.76 11.54 2.80
CA ARG A 165 -12.71 10.30 3.58
C ARG A 165 -12.61 9.06 2.68
N LEU A 166 -11.72 9.12 1.68
CA LEU A 166 -11.50 8.01 0.74
C LEU A 166 -10.98 6.76 1.47
N PHE A 167 -10.03 6.96 2.39
CA PHE A 167 -9.39 5.89 3.13
C PHE A 167 -10.10 5.61 4.45
N PRO A 168 -10.61 4.39 4.69
CA PRO A 168 -11.18 4.00 5.97
C PRO A 168 -10.13 3.90 7.08
N ALA A 169 -10.58 3.96 8.34
CA ALA A 169 -9.72 4.03 9.51
C ALA A 169 -8.80 2.81 9.74
N TRP A 170 -9.06 1.67 9.09
CA TRP A 170 -8.22 0.47 9.18
C TRP A 170 -6.93 0.55 8.35
N ILE A 171 -6.83 1.51 7.43
CA ILE A 171 -5.65 1.71 6.59
C ILE A 171 -4.61 2.50 7.38
N LYS A 172 -3.41 1.93 7.47
CA LYS A 172 -2.24 2.45 8.17
C LYS A 172 -1.03 2.47 7.23
N PRO A 173 -0.02 3.31 7.49
CA PRO A 173 0.04 4.34 8.55
C PRO A 173 -0.99 5.46 8.30
N SER A 174 -1.46 6.07 9.39
CA SER A 174 -2.34 7.24 9.35
C SER A 174 -1.72 8.37 10.17
N ASP A 175 -1.92 9.61 9.76
CA ASP A 175 -1.28 10.78 10.40
C ASP A 175 -1.70 11.01 11.87
N SER A 176 -2.80 10.39 12.30
CA SER A 176 -3.34 10.51 13.65
C SER A 176 -2.48 9.87 14.73
N GLU A 177 -1.61 8.91 14.40
CA GLU A 177 -0.92 8.11 15.41
C GLU A 177 0.43 7.54 14.97
N PRO A 178 1.45 7.57 15.85
CA PRO A 178 2.70 6.89 15.59
C PRO A 178 2.56 5.36 15.76
N PRO A 179 3.46 4.54 15.16
CA PRO A 179 3.36 3.08 15.20
C PRO A 179 3.25 2.46 16.61
N PRO A 180 3.94 2.95 17.66
CA PRO A 180 3.77 2.42 19.01
C PRO A 180 2.36 2.64 19.58
N LEU A 181 1.72 3.78 19.26
CA LEU A 181 0.35 4.06 19.69
C LEU A 181 -0.65 3.17 18.92
N LEU A 182 -0.39 2.89 17.65
CA LEU A 182 -1.18 1.93 16.87
C LEU A 182 -1.18 0.54 17.54
N VAL A 183 -0.01 0.06 17.97
CA VAL A 183 0.10 -1.23 18.69
C VAL A 183 -0.68 -1.19 20.01
N TYR A 184 -0.57 -0.09 20.77
CA TYR A 184 -1.32 0.09 22.00
C TYR A 184 -2.84 0.04 21.76
N LYS A 185 -3.34 0.77 20.75
CA LYS A 185 -4.76 0.74 20.37
C LYS A 185 -5.19 -0.63 19.89
N TRP A 186 -4.35 -1.37 19.18
CA TRP A 186 -4.64 -2.75 18.79
C TRP A 186 -4.86 -3.66 20.00
N CYS A 187 -3.96 -3.60 20.99
CA CYS A 187 -4.10 -4.34 22.24
C CYS A 187 -5.35 -3.92 23.03
N GLN A 188 -5.63 -2.62 23.11
CA GLN A 188 -6.81 -2.10 23.79
C GLN A 188 -8.11 -2.52 23.07
N GLY A 189 -8.13 -2.42 21.73
CA GLY A 189 -9.26 -2.84 20.91
C GLY A 189 -9.57 -4.32 21.08
N LEU A 190 -8.54 -5.18 21.06
CA LEU A 190 -8.69 -6.60 21.36
C LEU A 190 -9.32 -6.85 22.73
N ASN A 191 -8.83 -6.17 23.77
CA ASN A 191 -9.30 -6.37 25.13
C ASN A 191 -10.73 -5.86 25.37
N ASN A 192 -11.19 -4.90 24.56
CA ASN A 192 -12.50 -4.27 24.70
C ASN A 192 -13.60 -4.97 23.90
N LEU A 193 -13.27 -6.01 23.13
CA LEU A 193 -14.26 -6.83 22.42
C LEU A 193 -15.15 -7.59 23.42
N GLN A 194 -16.41 -7.82 23.04
CA GLN A 194 -17.38 -8.51 23.88
C GLN A 194 -16.99 -9.97 24.14
N ASP A 195 -16.89 -10.34 25.43
CA ASP A 195 -16.60 -11.70 25.93
C ASP A 195 -15.39 -12.38 25.27
N VAL A 196 -14.40 -11.59 24.86
CA VAL A 196 -13.30 -12.05 24.01
C VAL A 196 -12.41 -13.11 24.67
N TRP A 197 -12.29 -13.09 26.00
CA TRP A 197 -11.44 -14.02 26.75
C TRP A 197 -12.18 -15.23 27.30
N GLU A 198 -13.51 -15.24 27.19
CA GLU A 198 -14.31 -16.40 27.59
C GLU A 198 -14.11 -17.52 26.58
N THR A 199 -13.94 -18.75 27.06
CA THR A 199 -13.75 -19.96 26.22
C THR A 199 -14.56 -21.14 26.75
N GLY A 200 -15.54 -20.86 27.62
CA GLY A 200 -16.34 -21.88 28.31
C GLY A 200 -17.23 -22.70 27.36
N GLU A 201 -17.62 -22.13 26.22
CA GLU A 201 -18.47 -22.80 25.21
C GLU A 201 -17.65 -23.34 24.03
N GLY A 202 -16.31 -23.32 24.14
CA GLY A 202 -15.39 -23.81 23.12
C GLY A 202 -15.11 -22.79 22.01
N GLU A 203 -15.20 -21.50 22.33
CA GLU A 203 -14.86 -20.42 21.40
C GLU A 203 -13.35 -20.28 21.21
N CYS A 204 -12.95 -19.89 20.00
CA CYS A 204 -11.54 -19.75 19.62
C CYS A 204 -11.25 -18.35 19.10
N ASN A 205 -10.12 -17.79 19.53
CA ASN A 205 -9.56 -16.54 19.03
C ASN A 205 -8.42 -16.85 18.07
N VAL A 206 -8.46 -16.31 16.86
CA VAL A 206 -7.40 -16.48 15.86
C VAL A 206 -6.86 -15.12 15.48
N MET A 207 -5.55 -14.95 15.58
CA MET A 207 -4.84 -13.74 15.15
C MET A 207 -4.00 -14.08 13.91
N LEU A 208 -4.44 -13.60 12.75
CA LEU A 208 -3.72 -13.75 11.49
C LEU A 208 -2.84 -12.52 11.25
N GLU A 209 -1.54 -12.75 11.09
CA GLU A 209 -0.58 -11.77 10.57
C GLU A 209 -0.10 -12.27 9.22
N ALA A 210 -0.38 -11.53 8.15
CA ALA A 210 -0.02 -11.90 6.79
C ALA A 210 0.53 -10.69 6.01
N LYS A 211 1.13 -10.97 4.86
CA LYS A 211 1.69 -9.96 3.96
C LYS A 211 1.20 -10.24 2.54
N PHE A 212 0.80 -9.19 1.82
CA PHE A 212 0.58 -9.29 0.38
C PHE A 212 1.93 -9.44 -0.32
N GLU A 213 2.25 -10.68 -0.71
CA GLU A 213 3.48 -10.98 -1.41
C GLU A 213 3.49 -10.37 -2.81
N LYS A 214 4.63 -9.78 -3.19
CA LYS A 214 4.84 -9.08 -4.47
C LYS A 214 3.79 -7.99 -4.76
N PHE A 215 3.27 -7.34 -3.71
CA PHE A 215 2.24 -6.31 -3.82
C PHE A 215 2.58 -5.20 -4.81
N PHE A 216 3.81 -4.69 -4.79
CA PHE A 216 4.25 -3.60 -5.68
C PHE A 216 4.52 -4.08 -7.12
N GLU A 217 4.99 -5.32 -7.26
CA GLU A 217 5.42 -5.90 -8.53
C GLU A 217 4.23 -6.39 -9.36
N LYS A 218 3.12 -6.75 -8.73
CA LYS A 218 1.95 -7.35 -9.38
C LYS A 218 0.78 -6.38 -9.63
N ILE A 219 1.08 -5.10 -9.90
CA ILE A 219 0.07 -4.10 -10.22
C ILE A 219 -0.02 -3.97 -11.75
N ASP A 220 -1.15 -4.38 -12.31
CA ASP A 220 -1.46 -4.19 -13.73
C ASP A 220 -1.86 -2.72 -13.97
N LEU A 221 -1.12 -2.03 -14.85
CA LEU A 221 -1.32 -0.61 -15.14
C LEU A 221 -2.64 -0.32 -15.88
N THR A 222 -3.15 -1.28 -16.64
CA THR A 222 -4.42 -1.12 -17.38
C THR A 222 -5.62 -1.18 -16.44
N LEU A 223 -5.61 -2.12 -15.49
CA LEU A 223 -6.61 -2.17 -14.42
C LEU A 223 -6.46 -0.96 -13.49
N LEU A 224 -5.23 -0.62 -13.12
CA LEU A 224 -4.96 0.53 -12.26
C LEU A 224 -5.52 1.83 -12.84
N ASN A 225 -5.37 2.07 -14.15
CA ASN A 225 -5.94 3.26 -14.79
C ASN A 225 -7.47 3.31 -14.64
N ARG A 226 -8.15 2.19 -14.87
CA ARG A 226 -9.61 2.10 -14.70
C ARG A 226 -10.04 2.34 -13.26
N LEU A 227 -9.30 1.78 -12.29
CA LEU A 227 -9.58 1.98 -10.87
C LEU A 227 -9.31 3.42 -10.43
N LEU A 228 -8.24 4.06 -10.91
CA LEU A 228 -7.94 5.46 -10.59
C LEU A 228 -9.00 6.42 -11.14
N ARG A 229 -9.52 6.16 -12.33
CA ARG A 229 -10.62 6.95 -12.93
C ARG A 229 -11.90 6.95 -12.09
N LEU A 230 -12.08 6.00 -11.18
CA LEU A 230 -13.21 6.02 -10.23
C LEU A 230 -13.03 7.08 -9.14
N ILE A 231 -11.79 7.40 -8.77
CA ILE A 231 -11.49 8.24 -7.61
C ILE A 231 -10.95 9.63 -7.95
N VAL A 232 -10.33 9.82 -9.12
CA VAL A 232 -9.74 11.08 -9.55
C VAL A 232 -10.19 11.44 -10.97
N ASP A 233 -10.02 12.69 -11.36
CA ASP A 233 -10.19 13.12 -12.75
C ASP A 233 -9.35 12.27 -13.71
N HIS A 234 -9.91 12.01 -14.89
CA HIS A 234 -9.27 11.20 -15.92
C HIS A 234 -7.87 11.67 -16.33
N ASN A 235 -7.59 12.97 -16.36
CA ASN A 235 -6.26 13.47 -16.71
C ASN A 235 -5.23 13.14 -15.64
N ILE A 236 -5.63 13.17 -14.36
CA ILE A 236 -4.77 12.77 -13.25
C ILE A 236 -4.51 11.27 -13.31
N ALA A 237 -5.56 10.46 -13.51
CA ALA A 237 -5.41 9.01 -13.67
C ALA A 237 -4.44 8.65 -14.81
N ASP A 238 -4.60 9.29 -15.97
CA ASP A 238 -3.75 9.06 -17.13
C ASP A 238 -2.31 9.53 -16.90
N TYR A 239 -2.11 10.68 -16.23
CA TYR A 239 -0.78 11.14 -15.82
C TYR A 239 -0.12 10.11 -14.90
N MET A 240 -0.81 9.67 -13.84
CA MET A 240 -0.28 8.72 -12.86
C MET A 240 0.10 7.39 -13.50
N THR A 241 -0.75 6.82 -14.37
CA THR A 241 -0.44 5.53 -15.01
C THR A 241 0.65 5.65 -16.07
N ALA A 242 0.66 6.73 -16.85
CA ALA A 242 1.72 6.96 -17.83
C ALA A 242 3.08 7.20 -17.16
N LYS A 243 3.09 7.83 -15.97
CA LYS A 243 4.30 8.12 -15.21
C LYS A 243 4.95 6.87 -14.59
N ILE A 244 4.19 5.78 -14.43
CA ILE A 244 4.73 4.48 -14.03
C ILE A 244 5.36 3.74 -15.21
N ASN A 245 4.85 3.97 -16.43
CA ASN A 245 5.35 3.37 -17.66
C ASN A 245 6.51 4.18 -18.23
N VAL A 246 7.68 4.04 -17.62
CA VAL A 246 8.93 4.72 -18.01
C VAL A 246 10.05 3.71 -18.22
N VAL A 247 11.08 4.15 -18.95
CA VAL A 247 12.32 3.38 -19.07
C VAL A 247 13.09 3.49 -17.76
N ILE A 248 13.37 2.37 -17.13
CA ILE A 248 14.27 2.23 -15.99
C ILE A 248 15.68 1.99 -16.54
N ASN A 249 16.62 2.85 -16.15
CA ASN A 249 18.00 2.80 -16.58
C ASN A 249 18.95 2.48 -15.41
N TYR A 250 19.82 1.51 -15.61
CA TYR A 250 21.03 1.33 -14.80
C TYR A 250 22.25 1.05 -15.68
N LYS A 251 23.19 2.01 -15.71
CA LYS A 251 24.43 1.93 -16.50
C LYS A 251 24.12 1.69 -17.99
N ASP A 252 24.36 0.46 -18.46
CA ASP A 252 24.14 0.07 -19.86
C ASP A 252 22.81 -0.71 -20.04
N MET A 253 22.04 -0.92 -18.96
CA MET A 253 20.80 -1.68 -18.96
C MET A 253 19.60 -0.75 -18.97
N ASN A 254 18.71 -0.95 -19.95
CA ASN A 254 17.47 -0.21 -20.08
C ASN A 254 16.30 -1.19 -20.18
N HIS A 255 15.22 -0.92 -19.45
CA HIS A 255 14.00 -1.71 -19.49
C HIS A 255 12.77 -0.79 -19.37
N THR A 256 11.75 -0.99 -20.20
CA THR A 256 10.49 -0.25 -20.08
C THR A 256 9.61 -0.93 -19.04
N ASN A 257 9.24 -0.21 -17.98
CA ASN A 257 8.37 -0.76 -16.93
C ASN A 257 6.90 -0.84 -17.39
N SER A 258 6.52 -1.94 -18.02
CA SER A 258 5.14 -2.22 -18.47
C SER A 258 4.24 -2.78 -17.36
N TYR A 259 4.81 -3.33 -16.29
CA TYR A 259 4.09 -4.02 -15.23
C TYR A 259 4.69 -3.74 -13.85
N GLY A 260 3.84 -3.53 -12.84
CA GLY A 260 4.28 -3.18 -11.49
C GLY A 260 4.52 -1.69 -11.28
N LEU A 261 4.61 -1.30 -10.00
CA LEU A 261 4.70 0.08 -9.56
C LEU A 261 6.13 0.51 -9.25
N ILE A 262 6.52 1.68 -9.77
CA ILE A 262 7.75 2.37 -9.39
C ILE A 262 7.55 3.07 -8.05
N ARG A 263 8.20 2.55 -7.00
CA ARG A 263 8.03 3.02 -5.62
C ARG A 263 8.63 4.40 -5.34
N GLY A 264 9.54 4.87 -6.20
CA GLY A 264 10.20 6.16 -6.02
C GLY A 264 9.42 7.38 -6.48
N LEU A 265 8.28 7.19 -7.18
CA LEU A 265 7.38 8.30 -7.53
C LEU A 265 6.79 8.91 -6.26
N GLN A 266 6.65 10.24 -6.21
CA GLN A 266 6.18 10.92 -4.99
C GLN A 266 4.77 10.47 -4.58
N PHE A 267 3.87 10.34 -5.55
CA PHE A 267 2.50 9.86 -5.34
C PHE A 267 2.36 8.32 -5.32
N ALA A 268 3.45 7.55 -5.37
CA ALA A 268 3.39 6.09 -5.29
C ALA A 268 2.71 5.62 -3.99
N SER A 269 2.92 6.38 -2.91
CA SER A 269 2.29 6.13 -1.61
C SER A 269 0.75 6.09 -1.71
N PHE A 270 0.16 7.04 -2.43
CA PHE A 270 -1.28 7.13 -2.65
C PHE A 270 -1.82 5.92 -3.43
N ILE A 271 -1.13 5.54 -4.52
CA ILE A 271 -1.50 4.39 -5.34
C ILE A 271 -1.48 3.10 -4.53
N VAL A 272 -0.42 2.89 -3.75
CA VAL A 272 -0.26 1.71 -2.89
C VAL A 272 -1.41 1.62 -1.89
N GLN A 273 -1.75 2.73 -1.25
CA GLN A 273 -2.82 2.71 -0.24
C GLN A 273 -4.20 2.51 -0.85
N TYR A 274 -4.45 3.07 -2.04
CA TYR A 274 -5.70 2.87 -2.77
C TYR A 274 -5.83 1.45 -3.33
N TYR A 275 -4.78 0.93 -3.95
CA TYR A 275 -4.78 -0.46 -4.43
C TYR A 275 -4.90 -1.45 -3.26
N GLY A 276 -4.26 -1.15 -2.13
CA GLY A 276 -4.44 -1.89 -0.89
C GLY A 276 -5.87 -1.86 -0.38
N LEU A 277 -6.58 -0.71 -0.46
CA LEU A 277 -8.01 -0.63 -0.15
C LEU A 277 -8.83 -1.57 -1.03
N VAL A 278 -8.53 -1.64 -2.34
CA VAL A 278 -9.20 -2.56 -3.25
C VAL A 278 -9.02 -4.01 -2.80
N LEU A 279 -7.81 -4.41 -2.39
CA LEU A 279 -7.55 -5.74 -1.84
C LEU A 279 -8.24 -5.98 -0.49
N ASP A 280 -8.29 -4.96 0.38
CA ASP A 280 -8.99 -5.04 1.68
C ASP A 280 -10.47 -5.41 1.47
N LEU A 281 -11.10 -4.85 0.43
CA LEU A 281 -12.50 -5.15 0.09
C LEU A 281 -12.70 -6.59 -0.40
N LEU A 282 -11.70 -7.18 -1.06
CA LEU A 282 -11.74 -8.58 -1.46
C LEU A 282 -11.57 -9.52 -0.26
N VAL A 283 -10.73 -9.14 0.71
CA VAL A 283 -10.51 -9.93 1.94
C VAL A 283 -11.72 -9.86 2.88
N LEU A 284 -12.26 -8.65 3.10
CA LEU A 284 -13.37 -8.42 4.04
C LEU A 284 -14.74 -8.70 3.42
N GLY A 285 -14.90 -8.47 2.13
CA GLY A 285 -16.20 -8.33 1.48
C GLY A 285 -16.89 -7.00 1.82
N LEU A 286 -17.77 -6.55 0.93
CA LEU A 286 -18.43 -5.23 1.05
C LEU A 286 -19.24 -5.06 2.32
N ARG A 287 -19.94 -6.12 2.76
CA ARG A 287 -20.77 -6.08 3.97
C ARG A 287 -19.92 -5.82 5.20
N ARG A 288 -18.89 -6.65 5.46
CA ARG A 288 -18.07 -6.51 6.65
C ARG A 288 -17.23 -5.24 6.62
N ALA A 289 -16.70 -4.87 5.46
CA ALA A 289 -15.99 -3.59 5.28
C ALA A 289 -16.89 -2.38 5.63
N SER A 290 -18.17 -2.43 5.27
CA SER A 290 -19.14 -1.37 5.59
C SER A 290 -19.47 -1.29 7.08
N GLU A 291 -19.61 -2.45 7.74
CA GLU A 291 -19.84 -2.54 9.19
C GLU A 291 -18.64 -1.98 9.97
N ILE A 292 -17.41 -2.31 9.56
CA ILE A 292 -16.17 -1.79 10.17
C ILE A 292 -16.03 -0.28 9.93
N ALA A 293 -16.31 0.20 8.72
CA ALA A 293 -16.18 1.63 8.39
C ALA A 293 -17.27 2.50 9.04
N GLY A 294 -18.38 1.92 9.48
CA GLY A 294 -19.57 2.63 9.93
C GLY A 294 -20.30 3.36 8.78
N PRO A 295 -21.43 4.02 9.04
CA PRO A 295 -22.17 4.75 8.01
C PRO A 295 -21.37 5.95 7.46
N PRO A 296 -21.54 6.36 6.18
CA PRO A 296 -20.80 7.47 5.58
C PRO A 296 -20.97 8.82 6.31
N GLN A 297 -22.13 9.04 6.91
CA GLN A 297 -22.45 10.26 7.66
C GLN A 297 -21.69 10.33 8.98
N CYS A 298 -21.49 9.19 9.63
CA CYS A 298 -20.82 9.06 10.92
C CYS A 298 -19.89 7.84 10.88
N PRO A 299 -18.72 7.95 10.22
CA PRO A 299 -17.78 6.84 10.12
C PRO A 299 -17.27 6.45 11.51
N ASN A 300 -16.94 5.17 11.67
CA ASN A 300 -16.37 4.66 12.90
C ASN A 300 -14.89 5.07 13.02
N ASP A 301 -14.45 5.22 14.27
CA ASP A 301 -13.02 5.31 14.58
C ASP A 301 -12.37 3.93 14.50
N PHE A 302 -11.04 3.90 14.46
CA PHE A 302 -10.26 2.67 14.39
C PHE A 302 -10.62 1.71 15.54
N LEU A 303 -10.96 0.46 15.19
CA LEU A 303 -11.35 -0.64 16.10
C LEU A 303 -12.62 -0.37 16.92
N THR A 304 -13.55 0.42 16.38
CA THR A 304 -14.85 0.68 17.00
C THR A 304 -15.99 0.27 16.07
N TYR A 305 -17.10 -0.17 16.66
CA TYR A 305 -18.36 -0.48 15.97
C TYR A 305 -19.48 0.43 16.49
N GLN A 306 -20.58 0.50 15.75
CA GLN A 306 -21.77 1.25 16.16
C GLN A 306 -22.49 0.58 17.33
N ASP A 307 -22.51 -0.75 17.35
CA ASP A 307 -23.13 -1.55 18.40
C ASP A 307 -22.45 -2.92 18.54
N VAL A 308 -22.76 -3.61 19.65
CA VAL A 308 -22.22 -4.95 19.94
C VAL A 308 -22.78 -5.99 18.95
N ALA A 309 -24.00 -5.81 18.46
CA ALA A 309 -24.62 -6.74 17.52
C ALA A 309 -23.88 -6.80 16.18
N THR A 310 -23.46 -5.65 15.64
CA THR A 310 -22.62 -5.58 14.43
C THR A 310 -21.22 -6.11 14.70
N GLU A 311 -20.64 -5.84 15.87
CA GLU A 311 -19.36 -6.43 16.26
C GLU A 311 -19.45 -7.97 16.21
N THR A 312 -20.48 -8.56 16.82
CA THR A 312 -20.65 -10.01 16.96
C THR A 312 -21.22 -10.72 15.73
N GLY A 313 -21.79 -9.99 14.78
CA GLY A 313 -22.47 -10.55 13.60
C GLY A 313 -21.56 -11.23 12.58
N HIS A 314 -20.23 -11.19 12.75
CA HIS A 314 -19.27 -11.81 11.84
C HIS A 314 -18.01 -12.29 12.59
N PRO A 315 -17.33 -13.38 12.16
CA PRO A 315 -16.12 -13.87 12.82
C PRO A 315 -14.96 -12.87 12.82
N ILE A 316 -14.73 -12.13 11.72
CA ILE A 316 -13.72 -11.07 11.64
C ILE A 316 -14.11 -9.92 12.57
N ARG A 317 -13.43 -9.73 13.70
CA ARG A 317 -13.74 -8.65 14.65
C ARG A 317 -12.86 -7.43 14.45
N LEU A 318 -11.58 -7.60 14.15
CA LEU A 318 -10.67 -6.47 13.93
C LEU A 318 -9.90 -6.66 12.63
N TYR A 319 -9.66 -5.55 11.93
CA TYR A 319 -8.87 -5.52 10.72
C TYR A 319 -7.96 -4.29 10.74
N CYS A 320 -6.71 -4.47 10.37
CA CYS A 320 -5.74 -3.40 10.18
C CYS A 320 -4.81 -3.76 9.04
N ARG A 321 -4.54 -2.82 8.15
CA ARG A 321 -3.50 -2.96 7.13
C ARG A 321 -2.46 -1.87 7.29
N ASN A 322 -1.18 -2.23 7.39
CA ASN A 322 -0.07 -1.29 7.36
C ASN A 322 0.74 -1.51 6.09
N VAL A 323 0.52 -0.65 5.10
CA VAL A 323 1.06 -0.78 3.74
C VAL A 323 0.67 -2.14 3.14
N ASP A 324 1.57 -3.12 3.15
CA ASP A 324 1.44 -4.46 2.58
C ASP A 324 1.18 -5.56 3.62
N LYS A 325 1.25 -5.25 4.91
CA LYS A 325 0.98 -6.19 6.01
C LYS A 325 -0.45 -6.05 6.51
N ILE A 326 -1.10 -7.17 6.72
CA ILE A 326 -2.47 -7.24 7.26
C ILE A 326 -2.48 -7.98 8.59
N TRP A 327 -3.30 -7.49 9.51
CA TRP A 327 -3.62 -8.12 10.77
C TRP A 327 -5.13 -8.28 10.86
N ILE A 328 -5.57 -9.52 11.08
CA ILE A 328 -6.98 -9.86 11.18
C ILE A 328 -7.17 -10.63 12.48
N PHE A 329 -8.13 -10.19 13.29
CA PHE A 329 -8.54 -10.93 14.47
C PHE A 329 -9.91 -11.55 14.24
N PHE A 330 -9.99 -12.85 14.47
CA PHE A 330 -11.21 -13.64 14.36
C PHE A 330 -11.65 -14.14 15.74
N ARG A 331 -12.96 -14.15 15.94
CA ARG A 331 -13.64 -14.79 17.05
C ARG A 331 -14.61 -15.83 16.47
N PHE A 332 -14.28 -17.10 16.61
CA PHE A 332 -15.09 -18.21 16.14
C PHE A 332 -15.89 -18.84 17.27
N SER A 333 -17.14 -19.18 17.00
CA SER A 333 -17.87 -20.13 17.84
C SER A 333 -17.34 -21.54 17.64
N ALA A 334 -17.66 -22.45 18.56
CA ALA A 334 -17.29 -23.86 18.44
C ALA A 334 -17.86 -24.52 17.17
N GLU A 335 -19.00 -24.05 16.68
CA GLU A 335 -19.62 -24.53 15.43
C GLU A 335 -18.89 -23.99 14.21
N ASP A 336 -18.63 -22.68 14.16
CA ASP A 336 -17.92 -22.05 13.04
C ASP A 336 -16.51 -22.62 12.86
N ALA A 337 -15.77 -22.78 13.96
CA ALA A 337 -14.43 -23.34 13.94
C ALA A 337 -14.44 -24.78 13.40
N ARG A 338 -15.40 -25.60 13.85
CA ARG A 338 -15.52 -26.99 13.40
C ARG A 338 -15.86 -27.09 11.93
N ASP A 339 -16.82 -26.30 11.46
CA ASP A 339 -17.22 -26.26 10.05
C ASP A 339 -16.08 -25.78 9.14
N LEU A 340 -15.36 -24.74 9.54
CA LEU A 340 -14.22 -24.22 8.79
C LEU A 340 -13.09 -25.26 8.66
N ILE A 341 -12.72 -25.90 9.78
CA ILE A 341 -11.72 -26.97 9.79
C ILE A 341 -12.17 -28.14 8.91
N GLN A 342 -13.45 -28.53 8.99
CA GLN A 342 -13.98 -29.64 8.19
C GLN A 342 -13.90 -29.34 6.69
N ARG A 343 -14.26 -28.13 6.28
CA ARG A 343 -14.12 -27.69 4.88
C ARG A 343 -12.66 -27.71 4.44
N TYR A 344 -11.75 -27.18 5.25
CA TYR A 344 -10.32 -27.22 4.96
C TYR A 344 -9.78 -28.65 4.80
N LEU A 345 -10.10 -29.55 5.73
CA LEU A 345 -9.63 -30.95 5.68
C LEU A 345 -10.31 -31.79 4.58
N THR A 346 -11.44 -31.32 4.04
CA THR A 346 -12.08 -31.96 2.89
C THR A 346 -11.28 -31.70 1.60
N GLU A 347 -10.79 -30.47 1.42
CA GLU A 347 -9.94 -30.09 0.28
C GLU A 347 -8.48 -30.51 0.48
N HIS A 348 -8.01 -30.53 1.73
CA HIS A 348 -6.64 -30.84 2.13
C HIS A 348 -6.59 -31.92 3.22
N PRO A 349 -6.79 -33.19 2.87
CA PRO A 349 -6.83 -34.28 3.84
C PRO A 349 -5.45 -34.51 4.49
N ASP A 350 -5.42 -34.53 5.83
CA ASP A 350 -4.22 -34.84 6.63
C ASP A 350 -4.42 -36.13 7.46
N PRO A 351 -4.23 -37.32 6.86
CA PRO A 351 -4.39 -38.59 7.57
C PRO A 351 -3.27 -38.87 8.60
N ASN A 352 -2.10 -38.22 8.46
CA ASN A 352 -0.90 -38.50 9.24
C ASN A 352 -0.65 -37.50 10.39
N ASN A 353 -1.47 -36.45 10.52
CA ASN A 353 -1.28 -35.33 11.44
C ASN A 353 0.01 -34.53 11.15
N GLU A 354 0.37 -34.40 9.88
CA GLU A 354 1.59 -33.71 9.45
C GLU A 354 1.47 -32.18 9.52
N ASN A 355 0.25 -31.63 9.64
CA ASN A 355 0.01 -30.18 9.75
C ASN A 355 0.80 -29.53 10.90
N ILE A 356 1.05 -30.27 11.99
CA ILE A 356 1.78 -29.79 13.17
C ILE A 356 3.28 -29.59 12.87
N VAL A 357 3.85 -30.35 11.93
CA VAL A 357 5.30 -30.37 11.66
C VAL A 357 5.76 -29.07 10.99
N GLY A 358 4.96 -28.55 10.06
CA GLY A 358 5.27 -27.35 9.28
C GLY A 358 4.88 -26.03 9.95
N TYR A 359 4.23 -26.06 11.11
CA TYR A 359 3.65 -24.86 11.73
C TYR A 359 4.73 -23.98 12.37
N ASN A 360 4.89 -22.76 11.83
CA ASN A 360 5.85 -21.79 12.34
C ASN A 360 5.40 -21.20 13.67
N ASN A 361 6.32 -21.05 14.62
CA ASN A 361 6.05 -20.47 15.94
C ASN A 361 7.14 -19.48 16.38
N LYS A 362 6.78 -18.46 17.16
CA LYS A 362 7.68 -17.39 17.60
C LYS A 362 8.66 -17.93 18.66
N LYS A 363 9.92 -18.16 18.24
CA LYS A 363 11.00 -18.72 19.10
C LYS A 363 11.60 -17.72 20.10
N CYS A 364 11.23 -16.44 20.02
CA CYS A 364 11.65 -15.43 20.98
C CYS A 364 11.03 -15.62 22.38
N TRP A 365 9.89 -16.31 22.47
CA TRP A 365 9.22 -16.59 23.74
C TRP A 365 9.63 -17.94 24.36
N PRO A 366 9.59 -18.04 25.71
CA PRO A 366 9.73 -19.30 26.44
C PRO A 366 8.77 -20.40 25.93
N ARG A 367 9.07 -21.68 26.24
CA ARG A 367 8.27 -22.83 25.75
C ARG A 367 6.86 -22.87 26.35
N ASP A 368 6.72 -22.42 27.58
CA ASP A 368 5.48 -22.30 28.35
C ASP A 368 4.63 -21.09 27.92
N ALA A 369 5.26 -20.03 27.39
CA ALA A 369 4.59 -18.79 26.98
C ALA A 369 4.28 -18.67 25.47
N ARG A 370 4.82 -19.57 24.62
CA ARG A 370 4.49 -19.62 23.19
C ARG A 370 3.23 -20.44 22.93
N MET A 371 2.62 -20.28 21.76
CA MET A 371 1.45 -21.07 21.34
C MET A 371 1.75 -22.57 21.44
N ARG A 372 0.85 -23.32 22.10
CA ARG A 372 0.91 -24.79 22.16
C ARG A 372 0.33 -25.34 20.87
N LEU A 373 0.94 -26.40 20.35
CA LEU A 373 0.53 -27.00 19.08
C LEU A 373 -0.43 -28.15 19.35
N MET A 374 -1.73 -27.84 19.45
CA MET A 374 -2.80 -28.83 19.52
C MET A 374 -3.38 -29.07 18.13
N LYS A 375 -3.84 -30.29 17.84
CA LYS A 375 -4.39 -30.63 16.50
C LYS A 375 -5.53 -29.71 16.07
N HIS A 376 -6.43 -29.36 17.00
CA HIS A 376 -7.52 -28.43 16.72
C HIS A 376 -6.98 -27.04 16.35
N ASP A 377 -6.16 -26.45 17.22
CA ASP A 377 -5.61 -25.09 17.06
C ASP A 377 -4.67 -24.91 15.85
N VAL A 378 -4.05 -25.98 15.38
CA VAL A 378 -3.19 -25.96 14.18
C VAL A 378 -3.99 -26.10 12.88
N ASN A 379 -5.11 -26.84 12.94
CA ASN A 379 -6.00 -26.98 11.79
C ASN A 379 -6.94 -25.79 11.61
N LEU A 380 -7.25 -25.10 12.72
CA LEU A 380 -7.95 -23.81 12.73
C LEU A 380 -6.99 -22.69 12.32
#